data_AF-D0N0F1-F1
#
_entry.id   AF-D0N0F1-F1
#
_cell.length_a   1.000
_cell.length_b   1.000
_cell.length_c   1.000
_cell.angle_alpha   90.00
_cell.angle_beta   90.00
_cell.angle_gamma   90.00
#
_symmetry.space_group_name_H-M   'P 1'
#
loop_
_entity.id
_entity.type
_entity.pdbx_description
1 polymer ?
#
loop_
_entity_poly.entity_id
_entity_poly.type
_entity_poly.pdbx_seq_one_letter_code
_entity_poly.pdbx_strand_id
1 'polypeptide(L)'
;MVQLVYEILPADKKLSFFELVSSFSSSRGCSEGSEKSKVNVGIDHKRRNGDTALRIACERGQVKTVEALLNNLNNDINVIDKDEWTPLMSACWKGHVGVVDVLLSKGADVNKQPLDGVSALHLACEFGDITVVQLLPDHGVNQQRLDGGTALLFASARGHLEVVKQLDDHGASINKADDSGDTALICAAASGHGKVVTFLIERGAEGANVNEKLPNGFSTLHIACENSTFAVVKTLVEYGACIDVEDEDGDTPLITAAGHGIVEIVEFLFEHGAGISADSVNISVDLMDEDGDTALILAAGNGYIDCVKQLLDKGASIEFTNSRGWTPLLSAAGEGHVDIVTLLVETGADINAQCPHGTSALLIASEHGYEDTVMLLLERGVFIDAVDGDGDNALLLAAESGLDGVVRTLI
;
A
#
# COMPACT_ATOMS: atom_id res chain seq x y z
N MET A 1 -10.25 -5.92 2.19
CA MET A 1 -10.74 -7.24 1.74
C MET A 1 -10.15 -7.61 0.37
N VAL A 2 -8.92 -8.13 0.29
CA VAL A 2 -8.49 -9.19 -0.65
C VAL A 2 -7.23 -9.80 -0.03
N GLN A 3 -7.43 -10.98 0.53
CA GLN A 3 -6.39 -11.89 1.00
C GLN A 3 -6.08 -12.87 -0.13
N LEU A 4 -4.78 -13.07 -0.37
CA LEU A 4 -4.11 -14.26 -0.91
C LEU A 4 -4.99 -15.39 -1.48
N VAL A 5 -4.70 -15.76 -2.73
CA VAL A 5 -4.70 -17.18 -3.14
C VAL A 5 -3.37 -17.49 -3.82
N TYR A 6 -2.54 -18.21 -3.07
CA TYR A 6 -1.50 -19.10 -3.56
C TYR A 6 -2.12 -20.18 -4.46
N GLU A 7 -1.53 -20.46 -5.62
CA GLU A 7 -1.56 -21.82 -6.17
C GLU A 7 -0.22 -22.18 -6.83
N ILE A 8 0.49 -23.05 -6.13
CA ILE A 8 1.66 -23.84 -6.55
C ILE A 8 1.14 -25.03 -7.35
N LEU A 9 1.73 -25.37 -8.49
CA LEU A 9 1.68 -26.74 -9.07
C LEU A 9 2.87 -26.97 -10.03
N PRO A 10 3.34 -28.22 -10.24
CA PRO A 10 4.37 -28.86 -9.44
C PRO A 10 5.71 -29.08 -10.17
N ALA A 11 6.76 -29.20 -9.36
CA ALA A 11 8.05 -29.76 -9.77
C ALA A 11 7.95 -31.28 -9.96
N ASP A 12 7.54 -31.75 -11.15
CA ASP A 12 8.03 -33.01 -11.73
C ASP A 12 7.43 -33.29 -13.12
N LYS A 13 8.16 -32.90 -14.17
CA LYS A 13 8.36 -33.72 -15.38
C LYS A 13 9.73 -33.36 -15.96
N LYS A 14 10.78 -34.02 -15.45
CA LYS A 14 12.02 -34.20 -16.21
C LYS A 14 11.68 -34.92 -17.52
N LEU A 15 11.61 -34.17 -18.60
CA LEU A 15 11.83 -34.69 -19.95
C LEU A 15 13.12 -34.04 -20.45
N SER A 16 14.14 -34.88 -20.61
CA SER A 16 15.46 -34.51 -21.10
C SER A 16 15.33 -33.85 -22.48
N PHE A 17 15.90 -32.66 -22.60
CA PHE A 17 16.03 -31.95 -23.87
C PHE A 17 17.05 -32.61 -24.84
N PHE A 18 17.55 -33.82 -24.51
CA PHE A 18 18.63 -34.52 -25.21
C PHE A 18 18.19 -35.66 -26.15
N GLU A 19 16.89 -35.95 -26.30
CA GLU A 19 16.41 -37.05 -27.17
C GLU A 19 15.58 -36.61 -28.39
N LEU A 20 15.38 -35.30 -28.63
CA LEU A 20 14.61 -34.85 -29.80
C LEU A 20 15.45 -34.37 -30.99
N VAL A 21 16.79 -34.51 -30.91
CA VAL A 21 17.72 -34.11 -31.98
C VAL A 21 18.30 -35.31 -32.75
N SER A 22 17.90 -36.55 -32.42
CA SER A 22 18.47 -37.77 -33.02
C SER A 22 17.53 -38.59 -33.93
N SER A 23 16.32 -38.11 -34.28
CA SER A 23 15.37 -38.90 -35.10
C SER A 23 15.03 -38.38 -36.51
N PHE A 24 15.68 -37.32 -37.01
CA PHE A 24 15.56 -36.92 -38.42
C PHE A 24 16.87 -37.09 -39.19
N SER A 25 17.39 -38.32 -39.19
CA SER A 25 18.31 -38.80 -40.21
C SER A 25 17.65 -39.95 -40.96
N SER A 26 16.71 -39.65 -41.87
CA SER A 26 16.31 -40.60 -42.91
C SER A 26 15.62 -39.90 -44.09
N SER A 27 16.42 -39.55 -45.10
CA SER A 27 16.15 -39.80 -46.53
C SER A 27 17.15 -39.02 -47.38
N ARG A 28 18.29 -39.66 -47.67
CA ARG A 28 19.13 -39.28 -48.81
C ARG A 28 18.54 -39.92 -50.06
N GLY A 29 17.93 -39.11 -50.91
CA GLY A 29 17.82 -39.32 -52.35
C GLY A 29 18.65 -38.24 -53.05
N CYS A 30 19.47 -38.65 -54.02
CA CYS A 30 20.55 -37.91 -54.69
C CYS A 30 20.20 -36.51 -55.23
N SER A 31 21.10 -35.55 -55.05
CA SER A 31 21.90 -34.94 -56.14
C SER A 31 22.80 -33.82 -55.60
N GLU A 32 24.06 -33.84 -56.02
CA GLU A 32 25.06 -32.81 -55.74
C GLU A 32 24.75 -31.53 -56.54
N GLY A 33 24.83 -30.37 -55.90
CA GLY A 33 24.65 -29.08 -56.55
C GLY A 33 24.62 -27.92 -55.57
N SER A 34 25.79 -27.30 -55.37
CA SER A 34 26.02 -25.89 -54.98
C SER A 34 24.83 -25.05 -54.48
N GLU A 35 24.78 -24.84 -53.17
CA GLU A 35 24.75 -23.52 -52.52
C GLU A 35 24.75 -23.77 -51.01
N LYS A 36 25.60 -23.07 -50.25
CA LYS A 36 25.43 -22.99 -48.79
C LYS A 36 24.17 -22.17 -48.54
N SER A 37 23.00 -22.78 -48.72
CA SER A 37 21.75 -22.28 -48.17
C SER A 37 21.95 -22.26 -46.65
N LYS A 38 22.26 -21.08 -46.10
CA LYS A 38 22.11 -20.83 -44.66
C LYS A 38 20.70 -21.32 -44.32
N VAL A 39 20.60 -22.44 -43.64
CA VAL A 39 19.32 -22.96 -43.18
C VAL A 39 18.78 -21.88 -42.24
N ASN A 40 17.83 -21.10 -42.76
CA ASN A 40 17.08 -20.14 -41.97
C ASN A 40 16.09 -20.96 -41.13
N VAL A 41 16.62 -21.73 -40.17
CA VAL A 41 15.81 -22.25 -39.06
C VAL A 41 15.13 -21.01 -38.51
N GLY A 42 13.80 -20.93 -38.54
CA GLY A 42 13.04 -19.72 -38.21
C GLY A 42 13.42 -19.17 -36.84
N ILE A 43 14.48 -18.39 -36.79
CA ILE A 43 15.18 -17.97 -35.56
C ILE A 43 14.36 -16.88 -34.85
N ASP A 44 13.55 -16.18 -35.64
CA ASP A 44 12.52 -15.21 -35.31
C ASP A 44 11.13 -15.84 -35.24
N HIS A 45 10.99 -17.17 -35.38
CA HIS A 45 9.70 -17.83 -35.30
C HIS A 45 9.03 -17.53 -33.96
N LYS A 46 7.83 -16.97 -34.03
CA LYS A 46 7.01 -16.64 -32.87
C LYS A 46 6.06 -17.80 -32.55
N ARG A 47 6.06 -18.28 -31.31
CA ARG A 47 4.99 -19.18 -30.84
C ARG A 47 3.70 -18.39 -30.61
N ARG A 48 2.59 -19.07 -30.27
CA ARG A 48 1.25 -18.45 -30.16
C ARG A 48 1.15 -17.22 -29.24
N ASN A 49 2.03 -17.06 -28.26
CA ASN A 49 2.05 -15.89 -27.37
C ASN A 49 3.01 -14.78 -27.83
N GLY A 50 3.63 -14.90 -29.01
CA GLY A 50 4.57 -13.90 -29.54
C GLY A 50 6.04 -14.21 -29.28
N ASP A 51 6.37 -15.23 -28.48
CA ASP A 51 7.76 -15.46 -28.06
C ASP A 51 8.64 -16.02 -29.16
N THR A 52 9.86 -15.50 -29.20
CA THR A 52 10.97 -16.04 -29.97
C THR A 52 11.89 -16.89 -29.10
N ALA A 53 12.76 -17.66 -29.77
CA ALA A 53 13.81 -18.42 -29.11
C ALA A 53 14.73 -17.51 -28.27
N LEU A 54 15.01 -16.29 -28.75
CA LEU A 54 15.84 -15.31 -28.03
C LEU A 54 15.17 -14.90 -26.72
N ARG A 55 13.89 -14.54 -26.74
CA ARG A 55 13.15 -14.11 -25.53
C ARG A 55 13.12 -15.21 -24.47
N ILE A 56 12.83 -16.46 -24.89
CA ILE A 56 12.82 -17.64 -23.99
C ILE A 56 14.21 -17.90 -23.39
N ALA A 57 15.27 -17.78 -24.19
CA ALA A 57 16.63 -17.95 -23.70
C ALA A 57 16.99 -16.86 -22.67
N CYS A 58 16.53 -15.62 -22.89
CA CYS A 58 16.74 -14.50 -21.99
C CYS A 58 15.97 -14.67 -20.67
N GLU A 59 14.68 -15.00 -20.74
CA GLU A 59 13.83 -15.29 -19.57
C GLU A 59 14.38 -16.44 -18.72
N ARG A 60 15.04 -17.42 -19.34
CA ARG A 60 15.64 -18.58 -18.67
C ARG A 60 17.10 -18.39 -18.24
N GLY A 61 17.69 -17.22 -18.46
CA GLY A 61 19.08 -16.94 -18.05
C GLY A 61 20.15 -17.71 -18.83
N GLN A 62 19.86 -18.15 -20.06
CA GLN A 62 20.76 -19.01 -20.83
C GLN A 62 21.80 -18.21 -21.62
N VAL A 63 22.79 -17.63 -20.93
CA VAL A 63 23.82 -16.74 -21.51
C VAL A 63 24.42 -17.27 -22.82
N LYS A 64 24.93 -18.51 -22.82
CA LYS A 64 25.54 -19.13 -24.02
C LYS A 64 24.57 -19.29 -25.19
N THR A 65 23.30 -19.58 -24.90
CA THR A 65 22.25 -19.69 -25.91
C THR A 65 21.93 -18.32 -26.49
N VAL A 66 21.84 -17.29 -25.64
CA VAL A 66 21.63 -15.89 -26.04
C VAL A 66 22.76 -15.41 -26.95
N GLU A 67 24.03 -15.63 -26.57
CA GLU A 67 25.19 -15.31 -27.40
C GLU A 67 25.15 -16.01 -28.77
N ALA A 68 24.85 -17.31 -28.79
CA ALA A 68 24.75 -18.09 -30.02
C ALA A 68 23.64 -17.55 -30.95
N LEU A 69 22.50 -17.16 -30.36
CA LEU A 69 21.36 -16.61 -31.10
C LEU A 69 21.63 -15.21 -31.65
N LEU A 70 22.35 -14.35 -30.91
CA LEU A 70 22.68 -12.98 -31.32
C LEU A 70 23.89 -12.88 -32.26
N ASN A 71 24.73 -13.92 -32.34
CA ASN A 71 25.79 -13.99 -33.36
C ASN A 71 25.24 -14.20 -34.78
N ASN A 72 23.95 -14.50 -34.94
CA ASN A 72 23.28 -14.53 -36.23
C ASN A 72 22.70 -13.15 -36.56
N LEU A 73 23.24 -12.48 -37.59
CA LEU A 73 22.89 -11.11 -38.00
C LEU A 73 21.40 -10.89 -38.33
N ASN A 74 20.63 -11.96 -38.54
CA ASN A 74 19.20 -11.87 -38.84
C ASN A 74 18.30 -11.85 -37.60
N ASN A 75 18.86 -11.98 -36.39
CA ASN A 75 18.06 -12.01 -35.16
C ASN A 75 17.82 -10.57 -34.66
N ASP A 76 16.55 -10.18 -34.56
CA ASP A 76 16.17 -8.90 -33.99
C ASP A 76 16.30 -8.94 -32.45
N ILE A 77 17.32 -8.26 -31.94
CA ILE A 77 17.59 -8.14 -30.50
C ILE A 77 16.46 -7.44 -29.73
N ASN A 78 15.68 -6.61 -30.42
CA ASN A 78 14.58 -5.82 -29.87
C ASN A 78 13.21 -6.39 -30.24
N VAL A 79 13.16 -7.69 -30.52
CA VAL A 79 11.91 -8.39 -30.81
C VAL A 79 10.95 -8.28 -29.64
N ILE A 80 9.66 -8.15 -29.94
CA ILE A 80 8.61 -8.04 -28.94
C ILE A 80 7.68 -9.25 -28.96
N ASP A 81 7.19 -9.63 -27.77
CA ASP A 81 6.06 -10.55 -27.64
C ASP A 81 4.71 -9.82 -27.79
N LYS A 82 3.61 -10.46 -27.38
CA LYS A 82 2.26 -9.89 -27.49
C LYS A 82 1.99 -8.73 -26.55
N ASP A 83 2.71 -8.69 -25.43
CA ASP A 83 2.59 -7.63 -24.43
C ASP A 83 3.66 -6.55 -24.66
N GLU A 84 4.29 -6.60 -25.85
CA GLU A 84 5.34 -5.69 -26.30
C GLU A 84 6.66 -5.78 -25.51
N TRP A 85 6.88 -6.87 -24.76
CA TRP A 85 8.10 -7.06 -23.96
C TRP A 85 9.30 -7.47 -24.80
N THR A 86 10.44 -6.82 -24.55
CA THR A 86 11.72 -7.15 -25.19
C THR A 86 12.48 -8.27 -24.45
N PRO A 87 13.47 -8.93 -25.10
CA PRO A 87 14.39 -9.83 -24.43
C PRO A 87 15.11 -9.20 -23.24
N LEU A 88 15.46 -7.90 -23.34
CA LEU A 88 16.10 -7.15 -22.27
C LEU A 88 15.19 -7.00 -21.05
N MET A 89 13.92 -6.64 -21.26
CA MET A 89 12.92 -6.58 -20.18
C MET A 89 12.75 -7.94 -19.51
N SER A 90 12.64 -9.02 -20.30
CA SER A 90 12.51 -10.39 -19.77
C SER A 90 13.72 -10.80 -18.92
N ALA A 91 14.93 -10.38 -19.31
CA ALA A 91 16.16 -10.64 -18.56
C ALA A 91 16.25 -9.79 -17.27
N CYS A 92 15.87 -8.51 -17.33
CA CYS A 92 15.85 -7.60 -16.17
C CYS A 92 14.82 -8.06 -15.14
N TRP A 93 13.60 -8.41 -15.57
CA TRP A 93 12.54 -8.94 -14.72
C TRP A 93 12.96 -10.19 -13.93
N LYS A 94 13.86 -11.00 -14.50
CA LYS A 94 14.36 -12.22 -13.85
C LYS A 94 15.71 -12.05 -13.15
N GLY A 95 16.33 -10.88 -13.20
CA GLY A 95 17.64 -10.61 -12.58
C GLY A 95 18.80 -11.38 -13.25
N HIS A 96 18.71 -11.68 -14.55
CA HIS A 96 19.75 -12.46 -15.23
C HIS A 96 20.90 -11.55 -15.71
N VAL A 97 21.74 -11.07 -14.78
CA VAL A 97 22.85 -10.14 -15.03
C VAL A 97 23.68 -10.50 -16.26
N GLY A 98 24.12 -11.76 -16.39
CA GLY A 98 24.96 -12.19 -17.53
C GLY A 98 24.23 -12.16 -18.88
N VAL A 99 22.90 -12.32 -18.89
CA VAL A 99 22.10 -12.14 -20.11
C VAL A 99 21.95 -10.66 -20.43
N VAL A 100 21.71 -9.82 -19.41
CA VAL A 100 21.60 -8.36 -19.56
C VAL A 100 22.88 -7.79 -20.17
N ASP A 101 24.06 -8.16 -19.65
CA ASP A 101 25.36 -7.74 -20.17
C ASP A 101 25.56 -8.11 -21.66
N VAL A 102 25.21 -9.35 -22.03
CA VAL A 102 25.26 -9.80 -23.43
C VAL A 102 24.30 -9.01 -24.33
N LEU A 103 23.09 -8.72 -23.86
CA LEU A 103 22.11 -7.96 -24.65
C LEU A 103 22.56 -6.51 -24.86
N LEU A 104 23.04 -5.85 -23.80
CA LEU A 104 23.52 -4.47 -23.86
C LEU A 104 24.77 -4.33 -24.72
N SER A 105 25.76 -5.23 -24.57
CA SER A 105 26.97 -5.25 -25.41
C SER A 105 26.70 -5.49 -26.89
N LYS A 106 25.53 -6.06 -27.23
CA LYS A 106 25.06 -6.27 -28.60
C LYS A 106 24.11 -5.18 -29.10
N GLY A 107 23.88 -4.12 -28.32
CA GLY A 107 23.10 -2.95 -28.72
C GLY A 107 21.59 -3.11 -28.55
N ALA A 108 21.13 -3.84 -27.54
CA ALA A 108 19.71 -3.85 -27.15
C ALA A 108 19.24 -2.43 -26.80
N ASP A 109 18.03 -2.08 -27.22
CA ASP A 109 17.43 -0.78 -26.94
C ASP A 109 16.88 -0.76 -25.51
N VAL A 110 17.49 0.07 -24.66
CA VAL A 110 17.16 0.22 -23.24
C VAL A 110 15.91 1.06 -23.00
N ASN A 111 15.55 1.93 -23.95
CA ASN A 111 14.47 2.90 -23.81
C ASN A 111 13.16 2.42 -24.43
N LYS A 112 13.18 1.29 -25.13
CA LYS A 112 11.96 0.70 -25.69
C LYS A 112 10.99 0.40 -24.56
N GLN A 113 9.72 0.72 -24.76
CA GLN A 113 8.64 0.54 -23.78
C GLN A 113 7.49 -0.27 -24.42
N PRO A 114 6.82 -1.13 -23.65
CA PRO A 114 5.53 -1.69 -24.02
C PRO A 114 4.43 -0.62 -23.85
N LEU A 115 3.19 -0.98 -24.15
CA LEU A 115 2.05 -0.06 -24.06
C LEU A 115 1.89 0.58 -22.67
N ASP A 116 2.19 -0.14 -21.60
CA ASP A 116 2.12 0.34 -20.21
C ASP A 116 3.26 1.30 -19.81
N GLY A 117 4.26 1.49 -20.68
CA GLY A 117 5.40 2.35 -20.44
C GLY A 117 6.48 1.73 -19.53
N VAL A 118 6.43 0.43 -19.20
CA VAL A 118 7.43 -0.20 -18.32
C VAL A 118 8.77 -0.36 -19.04
N SER A 119 9.81 0.35 -18.60
CA SER A 119 11.16 0.18 -19.17
C SER A 119 11.96 -0.95 -18.47
N ALA A 120 13.09 -1.36 -19.07
CA ALA A 120 14.00 -2.32 -18.44
C ALA A 120 14.51 -1.84 -17.06
N LEU A 121 14.68 -0.51 -16.89
CA LEU A 121 15.10 0.09 -15.62
C LEU A 121 14.01 0.00 -14.55
N HIS A 122 12.73 0.20 -14.89
CA HIS A 122 11.63 0.01 -13.95
C HIS A 122 11.63 -1.41 -13.38
N LEU A 123 11.79 -2.42 -14.24
CA LEU A 123 11.85 -3.82 -13.84
C LEU A 123 13.08 -4.09 -12.95
N ALA A 124 14.27 -3.64 -13.35
CA ALA A 124 15.47 -3.81 -12.53
C ALA A 124 15.33 -3.19 -11.13
N CYS A 125 14.69 -2.02 -11.05
CA CYS A 125 14.45 -1.28 -9.81
C CYS A 125 13.38 -1.93 -8.93
N GLU A 126 12.33 -2.50 -9.51
CA GLU A 126 11.30 -3.21 -8.76
C GLU A 126 11.86 -4.47 -8.06
N PHE A 127 12.74 -5.22 -8.72
CA PHE A 127 13.33 -6.45 -8.17
C PHE A 127 14.63 -6.22 -7.39
N GLY A 128 15.18 -5.01 -7.42
CA GLY A 128 16.29 -4.60 -6.57
C GLY A 128 17.66 -5.14 -6.97
N ASP A 129 17.83 -5.62 -8.21
CA ASP A 129 19.13 -6.11 -8.67
C ASP A 129 20.03 -4.93 -9.05
N ILE A 130 20.82 -4.48 -8.07
CA ILE A 130 21.76 -3.38 -8.25
C ILE A 130 22.76 -3.62 -9.39
N THR A 131 23.14 -4.87 -9.66
CA THR A 131 24.09 -5.16 -10.73
C THR A 131 23.45 -4.93 -12.10
N VAL A 132 22.17 -5.30 -12.25
CA VAL A 132 21.40 -4.98 -13.47
C VAL A 132 21.23 -3.46 -13.60
N VAL A 133 20.90 -2.76 -12.51
CA VAL A 133 20.78 -1.28 -12.52
C VAL A 133 22.11 -0.61 -12.93
N GLN A 134 23.27 -1.11 -12.47
CA GLN A 134 24.60 -0.65 -12.89
C GLN A 134 24.95 -0.90 -14.36
N LEU A 135 24.35 -1.92 -14.96
CA LEU A 135 24.57 -2.21 -16.38
C LEU A 135 23.70 -1.34 -17.29
N LEU A 136 22.54 -0.89 -16.80
CA LEU A 136 21.66 -0.03 -17.58
C LEU A 136 22.25 1.40 -17.63
N PRO A 137 22.47 1.96 -18.83
CA PRO A 137 23.03 3.30 -18.97
C PRO A 137 22.08 4.36 -18.41
N ASP A 138 22.62 5.52 -18.05
CA ASP A 138 21.93 6.70 -17.49
C ASP A 138 20.75 7.22 -18.36
N HIS A 139 20.60 6.68 -19.57
CA HIS A 139 19.53 7.01 -20.49
C HIS A 139 18.20 6.46 -19.98
N GLY A 140 17.27 7.36 -19.69
CA GLY A 140 15.90 7.00 -19.28
C GLY A 140 15.70 6.86 -17.77
N VAL A 141 16.62 7.33 -16.93
CA VAL A 141 16.46 7.30 -15.45
C VAL A 141 15.17 7.98 -14.97
N ASN A 142 14.74 9.04 -15.67
CA ASN A 142 13.51 9.79 -15.42
C ASN A 142 12.36 9.45 -16.38
N GLN A 143 12.50 8.34 -17.13
CA GLN A 143 11.43 7.89 -18.01
C GLN A 143 10.22 7.45 -17.16
N GLN A 144 9.03 7.84 -17.60
CA GLN A 144 7.78 7.53 -16.89
C GLN A 144 7.02 6.41 -17.61
N ARG A 145 6.30 5.63 -16.83
CA ARG A 145 5.22 4.76 -17.28
C ARG A 145 3.97 5.56 -17.68
N LEU A 146 2.93 4.88 -18.14
CA LEU A 146 1.64 5.51 -18.44
C LEU A 146 0.96 6.14 -17.23
N ASP A 147 1.20 5.61 -16.03
CA ASP A 147 0.68 6.12 -14.74
C ASP A 147 1.56 7.22 -14.15
N GLY A 148 2.59 7.68 -14.88
CA GLY A 148 3.56 8.65 -14.39
C GLY A 148 4.66 8.05 -13.51
N GLY A 149 4.58 6.77 -13.14
CA GLY A 149 5.55 6.11 -12.27
C GLY A 149 6.97 6.11 -12.85
N THR A 150 7.97 6.48 -12.04
CA THR A 150 9.40 6.42 -12.40
C THR A 150 10.08 5.22 -11.75
N ALA A 151 11.24 4.80 -12.26
CA ALA A 151 12.03 3.72 -11.66
C ALA A 151 12.38 3.98 -10.17
N LEU A 152 12.54 5.24 -9.77
CA LEU A 152 12.80 5.64 -8.40
C LEU A 152 11.62 5.33 -7.47
N LEU A 153 10.38 5.56 -7.90
CA LEU A 153 9.19 5.23 -7.12
C LEU A 153 9.12 3.73 -6.82
N PHE A 154 9.38 2.87 -7.82
CA PHE A 154 9.38 1.41 -7.62
C PHE A 154 10.52 0.95 -6.70
N ALA A 155 11.73 1.48 -6.87
CA ALA A 155 12.85 1.16 -5.97
C ALA A 155 12.54 1.56 -4.52
N SER A 156 11.90 2.72 -4.33
CA SER A 156 11.51 3.24 -3.03
C SER A 156 10.38 2.44 -2.38
N ALA A 157 9.33 2.09 -3.14
CA ALA A 157 8.23 1.23 -2.71
C ALA A 157 8.67 -0.17 -2.31
N ARG A 158 9.82 -0.63 -2.83
CA ARG A 158 10.39 -1.95 -2.53
C ARG A 158 11.53 -1.91 -1.51
N GLY A 159 11.95 -0.72 -1.09
CA GLY A 159 12.93 -0.52 -0.02
C GLY A 159 14.38 -0.78 -0.46
N HIS A 160 14.66 -0.75 -1.76
CA HIS A 160 15.98 -1.06 -2.31
C HIS A 160 16.93 0.13 -2.18
N LEU A 161 17.38 0.43 -0.97
CA LEU A 161 18.19 1.61 -0.65
C LEU A 161 19.39 1.82 -1.57
N GLU A 162 20.15 0.77 -1.86
CA GLU A 162 21.34 0.91 -2.71
C GLU A 162 20.99 1.17 -4.18
N VAL A 163 19.83 0.68 -4.65
CA VAL A 163 19.29 1.06 -5.97
C VAL A 163 18.81 2.51 -5.96
N VAL A 164 18.12 2.94 -4.90
CA VAL A 164 17.68 4.34 -4.75
C VAL A 164 18.87 5.31 -4.78
N LYS A 165 19.94 5.03 -4.02
CA LYS A 165 21.19 5.81 -4.05
C LYS A 165 21.81 5.85 -5.44
N GLN A 166 21.81 4.71 -6.12
CA GLN A 166 22.37 4.66 -7.45
C GLN A 166 21.53 5.47 -8.45
N LEU A 167 20.20 5.41 -8.38
CA LEU A 167 19.33 6.22 -9.24
C LEU A 167 19.55 7.72 -8.99
N ASP A 168 19.71 8.12 -7.74
CA ASP A 168 20.08 9.49 -7.34
C ASP A 168 21.41 9.93 -7.97
N ASP A 169 22.46 9.09 -7.89
CA ASP A 169 23.76 9.35 -8.53
C ASP A 169 23.66 9.54 -10.06
N HIS A 170 22.66 8.91 -10.71
CA HIS A 170 22.39 9.04 -12.14
C HIS A 170 21.42 10.19 -12.49
N GLY A 171 21.02 11.01 -11.51
CA GLY A 171 20.15 12.18 -11.73
C GLY A 171 18.66 11.85 -11.79
N ALA A 172 18.20 10.83 -11.05
CA ALA A 172 16.78 10.60 -10.85
C ALA A 172 16.12 11.80 -10.16
N SER A 173 14.93 12.17 -10.61
CA SER A 173 14.17 13.29 -10.07
C SER A 173 13.47 12.87 -8.78
N ILE A 174 14.09 13.14 -7.63
CA ILE A 174 13.61 12.73 -6.29
C ILE A 174 12.14 13.12 -6.04
N ASN A 175 11.78 14.35 -6.41
CA ASN A 175 10.46 14.94 -6.15
C ASN A 175 9.47 14.74 -7.32
N LYS A 176 9.79 13.87 -8.27
CA LYS A 176 8.89 13.61 -9.39
C LYS A 176 7.77 12.69 -8.93
N ALA A 177 6.56 13.24 -8.84
CA ALA A 177 5.35 12.49 -8.58
C ALA A 177 4.82 11.75 -9.82
N ASP A 178 4.10 10.66 -9.58
CA ASP A 178 3.27 9.99 -10.56
C ASP A 178 1.91 10.71 -10.76
N ASP A 179 0.99 10.11 -11.53
CA ASP A 179 -0.31 10.72 -11.84
C ASP A 179 -1.26 10.75 -10.62
N SER A 180 -0.99 9.97 -9.58
CA SER A 180 -1.72 9.98 -8.29
C SER A 180 -1.14 11.00 -7.31
N GLY A 181 0.03 11.57 -7.62
CA GLY A 181 0.77 12.47 -6.74
C GLY A 181 1.81 11.76 -5.88
N ASP A 182 1.99 10.44 -6.01
CA ASP A 182 2.92 9.68 -5.19
C ASP A 182 4.36 10.03 -5.54
N THR A 183 5.15 10.46 -4.56
CA THR A 183 6.59 10.67 -4.68
C THR A 183 7.37 9.46 -4.17
N ALA A 184 8.67 9.42 -4.45
CA ALA A 184 9.55 8.40 -3.90
C ALA A 184 9.47 8.32 -2.35
N LEU A 185 9.31 9.47 -1.68
CA LEU A 185 9.17 9.54 -0.23
C LEU A 185 7.87 8.89 0.23
N ILE A 186 6.75 9.20 -0.42
CA ILE A 186 5.43 8.64 -0.10
C ILE A 186 5.41 7.12 -0.31
N CYS A 187 5.91 6.64 -1.46
CA CYS A 187 6.01 5.20 -1.73
C CYS A 187 6.84 4.45 -0.67
N ALA A 188 7.98 5.01 -0.26
CA ALA A 188 8.82 4.42 0.78
C ALA A 188 8.14 4.46 2.16
N ALA A 189 7.40 5.53 2.46
CA ALA A 189 6.68 5.69 3.73
C ALA A 189 5.51 4.72 3.86
N ALA A 190 4.68 4.62 2.82
CA ALA A 190 3.56 3.67 2.73
C ALA A 190 4.03 2.21 2.91
N SER A 191 5.20 1.89 2.35
CA SER A 191 5.78 0.54 2.41
C SER A 191 6.66 0.29 3.64
N GLY A 192 6.81 1.27 4.54
CA GLY A 192 7.55 1.12 5.80
C GLY A 192 9.08 1.08 5.65
N HIS A 193 9.62 1.61 4.55
CA HIS A 193 11.05 1.55 4.24
C HIS A 193 11.83 2.74 4.83
N GLY A 194 11.92 2.78 6.17
CA GLY A 194 12.53 3.88 6.93
C GLY A 194 13.93 4.31 6.46
N LYS A 195 14.80 3.36 6.06
CA LYS A 195 16.14 3.73 5.54
C LYS A 195 16.10 4.52 4.23
N VAL A 196 15.13 4.20 3.36
CA VAL A 196 14.91 4.95 2.11
C VAL A 196 14.33 6.31 2.44
N VAL A 197 13.34 6.37 3.35
CA VAL A 197 12.77 7.64 3.85
C VAL A 197 13.87 8.57 4.38
N THR A 198 14.73 8.09 5.29
CA THR A 198 15.86 8.86 5.82
C THR A 198 16.76 9.38 4.71
N PHE A 199 17.14 8.50 3.76
CA PHE A 199 18.00 8.89 2.64
C PHE A 199 17.38 10.01 1.78
N LEU A 200 16.09 9.89 1.43
CA LEU A 200 15.39 10.87 0.57
C LEU A 200 15.25 12.23 1.24
N ILE A 201 15.03 12.26 2.57
CA ILE A 201 14.91 13.52 3.33
C ILE A 201 16.28 14.19 3.51
N GLU A 202 17.35 13.42 3.77
CA GLU A 202 18.71 13.94 3.98
C GLU A 202 19.37 14.55 2.73
N ARG A 203 18.71 14.53 1.57
CA ARG A 203 19.21 15.11 0.31
C ARG A 203 19.23 16.65 0.26
N GLY A 204 18.82 17.33 1.33
CA GLY A 204 18.98 18.79 1.47
C GLY A 204 17.98 19.57 0.63
N ALA A 205 18.42 20.61 -0.09
CA ALA A 205 17.53 21.46 -0.91
C ALA A 205 16.88 20.72 -2.10
N GLU A 206 17.45 19.59 -2.50
CA GLU A 206 16.90 18.68 -3.52
C GLU A 206 16.16 17.48 -2.89
N GLY A 207 16.15 17.38 -1.56
CA GLY A 207 15.47 16.32 -0.85
C GLY A 207 13.95 16.43 -0.91
N ALA A 208 13.30 15.35 -0.48
CA ALA A 208 11.85 15.29 -0.45
C ALA A 208 11.30 16.18 0.66
N ASN A 209 10.28 16.98 0.32
CA ASN A 209 9.57 17.79 1.30
C ASN A 209 8.72 16.88 2.18
N VAL A 210 9.10 16.75 3.46
CA VAL A 210 8.40 15.90 4.45
C VAL A 210 6.93 16.30 4.66
N ASN A 211 6.58 17.54 4.35
CA ASN A 211 5.25 18.13 4.51
C ASN A 211 4.49 18.30 3.19
N GLU A 212 4.97 17.70 2.10
CA GLU A 212 4.21 17.67 0.86
C GLU A 212 2.94 16.83 1.02
N LYS A 213 1.85 17.31 0.42
CA LYS A 213 0.53 16.68 0.46
C LYS A 213 0.19 16.10 -0.90
N LEU A 214 -0.45 14.95 -0.89
CA LEU A 214 -1.12 14.36 -2.03
C LEU A 214 -2.29 15.25 -2.49
N PRO A 215 -2.82 15.03 -3.72
CA PRO A 215 -3.97 15.77 -4.21
C PRO A 215 -5.22 15.68 -3.33
N ASN A 216 -5.39 14.61 -2.55
CA ASN A 216 -6.47 14.42 -1.58
C ASN A 216 -6.12 14.98 -0.17
N GLY A 217 -5.09 15.82 -0.07
CA GLY A 217 -4.67 16.43 1.19
C GLY A 217 -3.80 15.55 2.10
N PHE A 218 -3.72 14.24 1.86
CA PHE A 218 -2.92 13.33 2.69
C PHE A 218 -1.46 13.75 2.73
N SER A 219 -0.92 13.85 3.93
CA SER A 219 0.52 14.06 4.14
C SER A 219 1.24 12.71 4.17
N THR A 220 2.57 12.72 4.01
CA THR A 220 3.36 11.50 4.18
C THR A 220 3.21 10.91 5.60
N LEU A 221 2.95 11.76 6.61
CA LEU A 221 2.72 11.32 7.98
C LEU A 221 1.37 10.60 8.13
N HIS A 222 0.30 11.07 7.47
CA HIS A 222 -0.99 10.36 7.41
C HIS A 222 -0.83 8.95 6.85
N ILE A 223 -0.17 8.84 5.69
CA ILE A 223 0.08 7.56 5.02
C ILE A 223 0.88 6.60 5.93
N ALA A 224 1.87 7.11 6.65
CA ALA A 224 2.65 6.30 7.58
C ALA A 224 1.83 5.85 8.81
N CYS A 225 0.93 6.70 9.31
CA CYS A 225 -0.02 6.37 10.38
C CYS A 225 -1.02 5.29 9.96
N GLU A 226 -1.66 5.45 8.80
CA GLU A 226 -2.62 4.50 8.23
C GLU A 226 -1.99 3.11 8.01
N ASN A 227 -0.77 3.07 7.45
CA ASN A 227 -0.08 1.81 7.14
C ASN A 227 0.66 1.20 8.35
N SER A 228 0.53 1.77 9.55
CA SER A 228 1.17 1.28 10.78
C SER A 228 2.70 1.21 10.69
N THR A 229 3.34 2.16 9.98
CA THR A 229 4.79 2.15 9.76
C THR A 229 5.52 2.97 10.84
N PHE A 230 5.49 2.51 12.09
CA PHE A 230 6.00 3.25 13.26
C PHE A 230 7.42 3.82 13.09
N ALA A 231 8.37 3.03 12.56
CA ALA A 231 9.73 3.50 12.31
C ALA A 231 9.80 4.67 11.32
N VAL A 232 8.92 4.69 10.32
CA VAL A 232 8.77 5.79 9.37
C VAL A 232 8.12 6.99 10.06
N VAL A 233 7.01 6.81 10.79
CA VAL A 233 6.37 7.88 11.57
C VAL A 233 7.39 8.60 12.46
N LYS A 234 8.17 7.83 13.22
CA LYS A 234 9.23 8.38 14.06
C LYS A 234 10.22 9.21 13.27
N THR A 235 10.70 8.67 12.15
CA THR A 235 11.66 9.38 11.28
C THR A 235 11.04 10.68 10.74
N LEU A 236 9.80 10.64 10.22
CA LEU A 236 9.13 11.82 9.67
C LEU A 236 8.99 12.93 10.72
N VAL A 237 8.56 12.58 11.94
CA VAL A 237 8.41 13.56 13.04
C VAL A 237 9.77 14.12 13.48
N GLU A 238 10.82 13.30 13.59
CA GLU A 238 12.18 13.75 13.90
C GLU A 238 12.73 14.73 12.84
N TYR A 239 12.28 14.59 11.59
CA TYR A 239 12.65 15.46 10.46
C TYR A 239 11.66 16.61 10.21
N GLY A 240 10.74 16.88 11.14
CA GLY A 240 9.88 18.07 11.10
C GLY A 240 8.59 17.91 10.29
N ALA A 241 8.05 16.69 10.20
CA ALA A 241 6.69 16.49 9.75
C ALA A 241 5.70 17.22 10.68
N CYS A 242 4.73 17.91 10.09
CA CYS A 242 3.66 18.60 10.79
C CYS A 242 2.72 17.54 11.39
N ILE A 243 2.64 17.49 12.71
CA ILE A 243 1.94 16.44 13.47
C ILE A 243 0.42 16.68 13.58
N ASP A 244 -0.01 17.91 13.36
CA ASP A 244 -1.39 18.42 13.38
C ASP A 244 -1.90 18.78 11.97
N VAL A 245 -1.21 18.31 10.93
CA VAL A 245 -1.62 18.58 9.56
C VAL A 245 -2.97 17.94 9.28
N GLU A 246 -3.91 18.70 8.73
CA GLU A 246 -5.22 18.18 8.30
C GLU A 246 -5.16 17.74 6.83
N ASP A 247 -5.81 16.64 6.46
CA ASP A 247 -6.03 16.29 5.05
C ASP A 247 -7.29 17.00 4.46
N GLU A 248 -7.85 16.52 3.35
CA GLU A 248 -9.07 17.12 2.78
C GLU A 248 -10.35 16.78 3.57
N ASP A 249 -10.37 15.69 4.33
CA ASP A 249 -11.49 15.29 5.18
C ASP A 249 -11.35 15.87 6.60
N GLY A 250 -10.29 16.65 6.86
CA GLY A 250 -10.00 17.24 8.17
C GLY A 250 -9.30 16.27 9.13
N ASP A 251 -8.96 15.06 8.68
CA ASP A 251 -8.25 14.09 9.48
C ASP A 251 -6.86 14.60 9.80
N THR A 252 -6.45 14.41 11.06
CA THR A 252 -5.06 14.62 11.49
C THR A 252 -4.35 13.28 11.62
N PRO A 253 -3.01 13.22 11.66
CA PRO A 253 -2.27 11.97 11.87
C PRO A 253 -2.69 11.22 13.14
N LEU A 254 -3.13 11.94 14.18
CA LEU A 254 -3.67 11.36 15.40
C LEU A 254 -5.03 10.69 15.15
N ILE A 255 -5.95 11.38 14.46
CA ILE A 255 -7.26 10.86 14.11
C ILE A 255 -7.11 9.62 13.23
N THR A 256 -6.28 9.67 12.19
CA THR A 256 -5.98 8.51 11.33
C THR A 256 -5.40 7.34 12.12
N ALA A 257 -4.41 7.57 13.00
CA ALA A 257 -3.80 6.49 13.79
C ALA A 257 -4.80 5.86 14.78
N ALA A 258 -5.62 6.67 15.44
CA ALA A 258 -6.64 6.21 16.37
C ALA A 258 -7.76 5.45 15.66
N GLY A 259 -8.24 5.96 14.52
CA GLY A 259 -9.24 5.35 13.66
C GLY A 259 -8.80 4.03 13.02
N HIS A 260 -7.49 3.71 13.02
CA HIS A 260 -6.92 2.42 12.60
C HIS A 260 -6.43 1.55 13.76
N GLY A 261 -6.56 2.01 15.01
CA GLY A 261 -6.19 1.24 16.19
C GLY A 261 -4.69 1.14 16.46
N ILE A 262 -3.88 2.05 15.94
CA ILE A 262 -2.41 1.96 16.03
C ILE A 262 -1.89 2.63 17.29
N VAL A 263 -2.07 1.95 18.44
CA VAL A 263 -1.73 2.45 19.80
C VAL A 263 -0.30 2.98 19.90
N GLU A 264 0.69 2.29 19.32
CA GLU A 264 2.09 2.70 19.38
C GLU A 264 2.32 4.07 18.72
N ILE A 265 1.62 4.35 17.62
CA ILE A 265 1.70 5.64 16.92
C ILE A 265 0.93 6.71 17.70
N VAL A 266 -0.25 6.39 18.23
CA VAL A 266 -1.03 7.29 19.08
C VAL A 266 -0.18 7.75 20.27
N GLU A 267 0.47 6.82 20.97
CA GLU A 267 1.38 7.14 22.09
C GLU A 267 2.48 8.12 21.67
N PHE A 268 3.16 7.79 20.58
CA PHE A 268 4.30 8.54 20.10
C PHE A 268 3.93 9.96 19.64
N LEU A 269 2.79 10.11 18.95
CA LEU A 269 2.29 11.41 18.54
C LEU A 269 2.00 12.31 19.76
N PHE A 270 1.42 11.76 20.84
CA PHE A 270 1.24 12.53 22.08
C PHE A 270 2.54 12.94 22.75
N GLU A 271 3.54 12.06 22.79
CA GLU A 271 4.85 12.38 23.37
C GLU A 271 5.57 13.51 22.61
N HIS A 272 5.42 13.53 21.29
CA HIS A 272 6.12 14.49 20.42
C HIS A 272 5.29 15.74 20.12
N GLY A 273 3.97 15.70 20.35
CA GLY A 273 3.10 16.89 20.36
C GLY A 273 3.25 17.79 21.59
N ALA A 274 3.80 17.27 22.69
CA ALA A 274 3.98 18.02 23.94
C ALA A 274 5.31 18.78 24.06
N GLY A 275 6.20 18.73 23.05
CA GLY A 275 7.62 19.09 23.23
C GLY A 275 8.36 19.76 22.07
N ILE A 276 7.73 20.00 20.91
CA ILE A 276 8.40 20.60 19.75
C ILE A 276 8.15 22.12 19.72
N SER A 277 9.00 22.85 20.44
CA SER A 277 9.08 24.32 20.52
C SER A 277 8.02 25.03 21.36
N ALA A 278 8.48 25.97 22.20
CA ALA A 278 7.66 26.74 23.14
C ALA A 278 6.67 27.72 22.47
N ASP A 279 6.62 27.78 21.12
CA ASP A 279 5.82 28.74 20.37
C ASP A 279 4.81 28.10 19.37
N SER A 280 4.77 26.76 19.20
CA SER A 280 3.89 26.13 18.20
C SER A 280 3.41 24.72 18.60
N VAL A 281 2.08 24.60 18.70
CA VAL A 281 1.19 23.43 18.62
C VAL A 281 1.39 22.28 19.63
N ASN A 282 0.65 22.37 20.74
CA ASN A 282 0.17 21.18 21.45
C ASN A 282 -0.86 20.48 20.54
N ILE A 283 -0.68 19.21 20.18
CA ILE A 283 -1.76 18.44 19.52
C ILE A 283 -2.96 18.52 20.45
N SER A 284 -4.03 19.19 20.00
CA SER A 284 -5.28 19.12 20.74
C SER A 284 -5.82 17.71 20.52
N VAL A 285 -5.93 16.95 21.62
CA VAL A 285 -6.50 15.58 21.62
C VAL A 285 -7.92 15.55 21.06
N ASP A 286 -8.60 16.69 21.07
CA ASP A 286 -9.99 16.85 20.66
C ASP A 286 -10.12 17.63 19.33
N LEU A 287 -9.09 17.62 18.46
CA LEU A 287 -9.28 18.01 17.06
C LEU A 287 -10.34 17.10 16.42
N MET A 288 -11.05 17.68 15.46
CA MET A 288 -12.20 17.08 14.81
C MET A 288 -11.97 17.12 13.31
N ASP A 289 -12.35 16.06 12.63
CA ASP A 289 -12.44 16.03 11.17
C ASP A 289 -13.65 16.84 10.66
N GLU A 290 -13.90 16.83 9.35
CA GLU A 290 -15.04 17.54 8.75
C GLU A 290 -16.42 16.98 9.20
N ASP A 291 -16.50 15.71 9.59
CA ASP A 291 -17.70 15.11 10.19
C ASP A 291 -17.83 15.45 11.69
N GLY A 292 -16.82 16.08 12.28
CA GLY A 292 -16.73 16.41 13.70
C GLY A 292 -16.30 15.23 14.56
N ASP A 293 -15.85 14.13 13.97
CA ASP A 293 -15.33 12.99 14.70
C ASP A 293 -13.95 13.32 15.29
N THR A 294 -13.79 13.02 16.57
CA THR A 294 -12.49 13.07 17.24
C THR A 294 -11.81 11.71 17.17
N ALA A 295 -10.50 11.66 17.45
CA ALA A 295 -9.77 10.41 17.59
C ALA A 295 -10.44 9.42 18.57
N LEU A 296 -11.05 9.93 19.66
CA LEU A 296 -11.77 9.11 20.64
C LEU A 296 -13.07 8.56 20.07
N ILE A 297 -13.83 9.36 19.30
CA ILE A 297 -15.07 8.91 18.67
C ILE A 297 -14.79 7.80 17.65
N LEU A 298 -13.81 7.98 16.76
CA LEU A 298 -13.44 6.97 15.77
C LEU A 298 -12.86 5.70 16.42
N ALA A 299 -11.97 5.83 17.41
CA ALA A 299 -11.42 4.66 18.10
C ALA A 299 -12.52 3.87 18.85
N ALA A 300 -13.50 4.57 19.42
CA ALA A 300 -14.62 3.95 20.11
C ALA A 300 -15.59 3.25 19.13
N GLY A 301 -15.93 3.90 18.02
CA GLY A 301 -16.78 3.33 16.96
C GLY A 301 -16.13 2.16 16.22
N ASN A 302 -14.80 2.16 16.04
CA ASN A 302 -14.09 1.09 15.32
C ASN A 302 -13.61 -0.05 16.23
N GLY A 303 -13.87 0.01 17.55
CA GLY A 303 -13.59 -1.10 18.45
C GLY A 303 -12.16 -1.17 18.99
N TYR A 304 -11.40 -0.06 18.95
CA TYR A 304 -10.00 -0.03 19.37
C TYR A 304 -9.83 0.37 20.84
N ILE A 305 -10.13 -0.56 21.74
CA ILE A 305 -10.16 -0.32 23.19
C ILE A 305 -8.85 0.23 23.77
N ASP A 306 -7.69 -0.21 23.28
CA ASP A 306 -6.40 0.27 23.80
C ASP A 306 -6.09 1.70 23.36
N CYS A 307 -6.53 2.10 22.15
CA CYS A 307 -6.52 3.50 21.73
C CYS A 307 -7.48 4.33 22.60
N VAL A 308 -8.70 3.83 22.86
CA VAL A 308 -9.67 4.52 23.73
C VAL A 308 -9.08 4.79 25.12
N LYS A 309 -8.48 3.78 25.76
CA LYS A 309 -7.82 3.95 27.07
C LYS A 309 -6.75 5.04 27.00
N GLN A 310 -5.88 4.96 26.00
CA GLN A 310 -4.77 5.90 25.86
C GLN A 310 -5.24 7.33 25.60
N LEU A 311 -6.26 7.52 24.77
CA LEU A 311 -6.84 8.83 24.48
C LEU A 311 -7.47 9.44 25.74
N LEU A 312 -8.21 8.65 26.52
CA LEU A 312 -8.78 9.08 27.81
C LEU A 312 -7.67 9.45 28.81
N ASP A 313 -6.61 8.63 28.91
CA ASP A 313 -5.45 8.92 29.76
C ASP A 313 -4.73 10.22 29.38
N LYS A 314 -4.79 10.61 28.09
CA LYS A 314 -4.23 11.86 27.55
C LYS A 314 -5.21 13.03 27.61
N GLY A 315 -6.39 12.84 28.21
CA GLY A 315 -7.36 13.89 28.49
C GLY A 315 -8.35 14.15 27.36
N ALA A 316 -8.58 13.20 26.46
CA ALA A 316 -9.66 13.28 25.47
C ALA A 316 -11.01 13.54 26.15
N SER A 317 -11.80 14.44 25.58
CA SER A 317 -13.12 14.78 26.09
C SER A 317 -14.11 13.65 25.83
N ILE A 318 -14.53 12.97 26.91
CA ILE A 318 -15.45 11.83 26.85
C ILE A 318 -16.87 12.20 26.40
N GLU A 319 -17.22 13.49 26.44
CA GLU A 319 -18.55 14.02 26.10
C GLU A 319 -18.57 14.84 24.80
N PHE A 320 -17.46 14.89 24.05
CA PHE A 320 -17.49 15.55 22.74
C PHE A 320 -18.36 14.80 21.75
N THR A 321 -19.04 15.57 20.90
CA THR A 321 -19.97 15.03 19.92
C THR A 321 -19.56 15.43 18.52
N ASN A 322 -19.69 14.50 17.58
CA ASN A 322 -19.56 14.81 16.16
C ASN A 322 -20.76 15.62 15.63
N SER A 323 -20.77 15.90 14.32
CA SER A 323 -21.83 16.68 13.67
C SER A 323 -23.21 16.02 13.74
N ARG A 324 -23.28 14.71 14.00
CA ARG A 324 -24.53 13.97 14.24
C ARG A 324 -24.95 14.00 15.72
N GLY A 325 -24.14 14.58 16.59
CA GLY A 325 -24.34 14.60 18.03
C GLY A 325 -23.96 13.30 18.72
N TRP A 326 -23.13 12.46 18.09
CA TRP A 326 -22.70 11.18 18.66
C TRP A 326 -21.49 11.38 19.57
N THR A 327 -21.61 10.95 20.82
CA THR A 327 -20.50 10.82 21.77
C THR A 327 -19.72 9.53 21.49
N PRO A 328 -18.49 9.37 22.03
CA PRO A 328 -17.78 8.10 21.99
C PRO A 328 -18.62 6.91 22.49
N LEU A 329 -19.47 7.14 23.51
CA LEU A 329 -20.37 6.12 24.03
C LEU A 329 -21.44 5.72 23.02
N LEU A 330 -22.05 6.70 22.34
CA LEU A 330 -23.05 6.43 21.29
C LEU A 330 -22.42 5.67 20.12
N SER A 331 -21.21 6.04 19.69
CA SER A 331 -20.48 5.32 18.63
C SER A 331 -20.17 3.88 19.02
N ALA A 332 -19.61 3.65 20.22
CA ALA A 332 -19.30 2.29 20.69
C ALA A 332 -20.57 1.43 20.87
N ALA A 333 -21.67 2.01 21.35
CA ALA A 333 -22.94 1.30 21.51
C ALA A 333 -23.60 0.98 20.16
N GLY A 334 -23.53 1.91 19.21
CA GLY A 334 -24.06 1.75 17.84
C GLY A 334 -23.33 0.72 17.00
N GLU A 335 -22.10 0.36 17.36
CA GLU A 335 -21.30 -0.69 16.72
C GLU A 335 -21.15 -1.95 17.61
N GLY A 336 -21.78 -1.97 18.79
CA GLY A 336 -21.85 -3.15 19.66
C GLY A 336 -20.56 -3.47 20.42
N HIS A 337 -19.68 -2.49 20.62
CA HIS A 337 -18.39 -2.66 21.31
C HIS A 337 -18.54 -2.64 22.84
N VAL A 338 -19.09 -3.72 23.40
CA VAL A 338 -19.41 -3.89 24.84
C VAL A 338 -18.26 -3.51 25.78
N ASP A 339 -17.02 -3.92 25.46
CA ASP A 339 -15.86 -3.65 26.30
C ASP A 339 -15.52 -2.15 26.35
N ILE A 340 -15.74 -1.43 25.24
CA ILE A 340 -15.54 0.02 25.15
C ILE A 340 -16.69 0.76 25.84
N VAL A 341 -17.94 0.30 25.65
CA VAL A 341 -19.10 0.83 26.39
C VAL A 341 -18.86 0.70 27.90
N THR A 342 -18.36 -0.46 28.35
CA THR A 342 -17.99 -0.70 29.75
C THR A 342 -16.97 0.32 30.23
N LEU A 343 -15.87 0.47 29.50
CA LEU A 343 -14.78 1.39 29.84
C LEU A 343 -15.27 2.85 29.91
N LEU A 344 -16.04 3.31 28.92
CA LEU A 344 -16.52 4.69 28.86
C LEU A 344 -17.47 5.00 30.02
N VAL A 345 -18.42 4.10 30.32
CA VAL A 345 -19.33 4.26 31.46
C VAL A 345 -18.56 4.26 32.79
N GLU A 346 -17.55 3.40 32.95
CA GLU A 346 -16.70 3.37 34.16
C GLU A 346 -15.83 4.61 34.31
N THR A 347 -15.47 5.24 33.19
CA THR A 347 -14.69 6.50 33.16
C THR A 347 -15.58 7.73 33.33
N GLY A 348 -16.90 7.56 33.40
CA GLY A 348 -17.86 8.62 33.73
C GLY A 348 -18.57 9.23 32.53
N ALA A 349 -18.63 8.55 31.39
CA ALA A 349 -19.49 8.96 30.28
C ALA A 349 -20.95 9.03 30.74
N ASP A 350 -21.72 10.02 30.28
CA ASP A 350 -23.15 10.10 30.53
C ASP A 350 -23.87 8.97 29.79
N ILE A 351 -24.22 7.93 30.54
CA ILE A 351 -24.94 6.75 30.03
C ILE A 351 -26.30 7.09 29.40
N ASN A 352 -26.87 8.26 29.72
CA ASN A 352 -28.16 8.73 29.23
C ASN A 352 -28.03 9.84 28.17
N ALA A 353 -26.82 10.11 27.68
CA ALA A 353 -26.63 11.08 26.60
C ALA A 353 -27.52 10.73 25.40
N GLN A 354 -28.14 11.76 24.83
CA GLN A 354 -28.97 11.65 23.64
C GLN A 354 -28.42 12.59 22.56
N CYS A 355 -28.32 12.08 21.34
CA CYS A 355 -28.04 12.95 20.19
C CYS A 355 -29.24 13.89 19.94
N PRO A 356 -29.14 14.90 19.06
CA PRO A 356 -30.24 15.83 18.75
C PRO A 356 -31.56 15.17 18.31
N HIS A 357 -31.52 13.95 17.80
CA HIS A 357 -32.69 13.16 17.40
C HIS A 357 -33.25 12.31 18.56
N GLY A 358 -32.74 12.44 19.78
CA GLY A 358 -33.19 11.67 20.94
C GLY A 358 -32.61 10.26 21.05
N THR A 359 -31.80 9.79 20.10
CA THR A 359 -31.20 8.45 20.18
C THR A 359 -30.18 8.38 21.32
N SER A 360 -30.34 7.43 22.24
CA SER A 360 -29.39 7.11 23.32
C SER A 360 -28.64 5.82 23.06
N ALA A 361 -27.63 5.51 23.88
CA ALA A 361 -26.85 4.27 23.77
C ALA A 361 -27.73 3.01 23.90
N LEU A 362 -28.75 3.05 24.77
CA LEU A 362 -29.70 1.93 24.91
C LEU A 362 -30.55 1.77 23.64
N LEU A 363 -31.03 2.88 23.07
CA LEU A 363 -31.90 2.85 21.89
C LEU A 363 -31.18 2.26 20.68
N ILE A 364 -29.99 2.79 20.35
CA ILE A 364 -29.20 2.33 19.19
C ILE A 364 -28.77 0.86 19.36
N ALA A 365 -28.33 0.46 20.57
CA ALA A 365 -27.95 -0.94 20.83
C ALA A 365 -29.14 -1.90 20.73
N SER A 366 -30.35 -1.43 21.10
CA SER A 366 -31.56 -2.23 21.00
C SER A 366 -32.06 -2.36 19.57
N GLU A 367 -31.97 -1.30 18.77
CA GLU A 367 -32.33 -1.28 17.35
C GLU A 367 -31.43 -2.22 16.53
N HIS A 368 -30.12 -2.25 16.82
CA HIS A 368 -29.12 -3.05 16.10
C HIS A 368 -28.96 -4.48 16.64
N GLY A 369 -29.52 -4.80 17.82
CA GLY A 369 -29.53 -6.17 18.33
C GLY A 369 -28.32 -6.56 19.18
N TYR A 370 -27.59 -5.60 19.75
CA TYR A 370 -26.43 -5.87 20.59
C TYR A 370 -26.85 -6.22 22.03
N GLU A 371 -27.35 -7.44 22.21
CA GLU A 371 -27.90 -7.94 23.48
C GLU A 371 -26.95 -7.76 24.67
N ASP A 372 -25.65 -8.05 24.50
CA ASP A 372 -24.64 -7.87 25.55
C ASP A 372 -24.46 -6.40 25.95
N THR A 373 -24.50 -5.48 24.97
CA THR A 373 -24.44 -4.03 25.22
C THR A 373 -25.70 -3.56 25.94
N VAL A 374 -26.88 -4.03 25.52
CA VAL A 374 -28.16 -3.72 26.17
C VAL A 374 -28.15 -4.20 27.61
N MET A 375 -27.77 -5.45 27.85
CA MET A 375 -27.66 -6.04 29.18
C MET A 375 -26.71 -5.22 30.08
N LEU A 376 -25.52 -4.89 29.57
CA LEU A 376 -24.56 -4.05 30.29
C LEU A 376 -25.16 -2.68 30.66
N LEU A 377 -25.76 -1.97 29.71
CA LEU A 377 -26.34 -0.65 29.96
C LEU A 377 -27.44 -0.70 31.03
N LEU A 378 -28.29 -1.73 31.01
CA LEU A 378 -29.31 -1.97 32.04
C LEU A 378 -28.69 -2.23 33.41
N GLU A 379 -27.63 -3.06 33.48
CA GLU A 379 -26.90 -3.32 34.73
C GLU A 379 -26.25 -2.06 35.31
N ARG A 380 -25.87 -1.10 34.46
CA ARG A 380 -25.30 0.19 34.87
C ARG A 380 -26.34 1.29 35.12
N GLY A 381 -27.63 0.96 35.07
CA GLY A 381 -28.71 1.86 35.47
C GLY A 381 -29.07 2.92 34.43
N VAL A 382 -28.93 2.60 33.13
CA VAL A 382 -29.46 3.45 32.06
C VAL A 382 -30.97 3.67 32.21
N PHE A 383 -31.46 4.83 31.77
CA PHE A 383 -32.88 5.12 31.77
C PHE A 383 -33.61 4.31 30.68
N ILE A 384 -34.31 3.25 31.11
CA ILE A 384 -34.99 2.30 30.21
C ILE A 384 -36.16 2.92 29.43
N ASP A 385 -36.82 3.92 29.99
CA ASP A 385 -37.99 4.58 29.38
C ASP A 385 -37.59 5.77 28.47
N ALA A 386 -36.31 5.89 28.10
CA ALA A 386 -35.86 6.86 27.12
C ALA A 386 -36.58 6.63 25.78
N VAL A 387 -36.90 7.73 25.09
CA VAL A 387 -37.48 7.71 23.75
C VAL A 387 -36.67 8.60 22.83
N ASP A 388 -36.63 8.24 21.56
CA ASP A 388 -36.08 9.09 20.51
C ASP A 388 -37.07 10.21 20.09
N GLY A 389 -36.72 10.93 19.03
CA GLY A 389 -37.51 12.02 18.47
C GLY A 389 -38.84 11.60 17.85
N ASP A 390 -38.98 10.32 17.47
CA ASP A 390 -40.22 9.73 16.96
C ASP A 390 -41.11 9.19 18.10
N GLY A 391 -40.54 9.08 19.31
CA GLY A 391 -41.21 8.60 20.51
C GLY A 391 -41.01 7.11 20.75
N ASP A 392 -40.09 6.47 20.01
CA ASP A 392 -39.80 5.06 20.12
C ASP A 392 -38.80 4.80 21.27
N ASN A 393 -39.14 3.83 22.11
CA ASN A 393 -38.26 3.36 23.18
C ASN A 393 -37.52 2.09 22.74
N ALA A 394 -36.59 1.63 23.57
CA ALA A 394 -35.75 0.46 23.29
C ALA A 394 -36.57 -0.79 22.92
N LEU A 395 -37.71 -0.99 23.58
CA LEU A 395 -38.59 -2.14 23.33
C LEU A 395 -39.30 -2.05 21.98
N LEU A 396 -39.75 -0.85 21.59
CA LEU A 396 -40.36 -0.60 20.27
C LEU A 396 -39.35 -0.85 19.15
N LEU A 397 -38.16 -0.27 19.25
CA LEU A 397 -37.08 -0.46 18.26
C LEU A 397 -36.68 -1.93 18.13
N ALA A 398 -36.45 -2.63 19.26
CA ALA A 398 -36.12 -4.06 19.24
C ALA A 398 -37.24 -4.93 18.66
N ALA A 399 -38.51 -4.59 18.93
CA ALA A 399 -39.65 -5.31 18.39
C ALA A 399 -39.85 -5.06 16.90
N GLU A 400 -39.65 -3.83 16.41
CA GLU A 400 -39.73 -3.47 14.99
C GLU A 400 -38.65 -4.20 14.19
N SER A 401 -37.43 -4.27 14.71
CA SER A 401 -36.31 -5.01 14.12
C SER A 401 -36.42 -6.54 14.27
N GLY A 402 -37.39 -7.06 15.04
CA GLY A 402 -37.60 -8.49 15.24
C GLY A 402 -36.53 -9.18 16.10
N LEU A 403 -35.95 -8.47 17.06
CA LEU A 403 -34.79 -8.90 17.85
C LEU A 403 -35.22 -9.58 19.16
N ASP A 404 -35.64 -10.85 19.05
CA ASP A 404 -36.18 -11.64 20.17
C ASP A 404 -35.29 -11.68 21.43
N GLY A 405 -33.96 -11.69 21.27
CA GLY A 405 -33.00 -11.70 22.37
C GLY A 405 -33.04 -10.39 23.17
N VAL A 406 -32.88 -9.26 22.49
CA VAL A 406 -32.99 -7.92 23.07
C VAL A 406 -34.35 -7.69 23.72
N VAL A 407 -35.44 -8.08 23.05
CA VAL A 407 -36.80 -7.96 23.61
C VAL A 407 -36.93 -8.70 24.93
N ARG A 408 -36.33 -9.89 25.06
CA ARG A 408 -36.33 -10.66 26.33
C ARG A 408 -35.47 -10.01 27.41
N THR A 409 -34.39 -9.35 27.03
CA THR A 409 -33.49 -8.65 27.96
C THR A 409 -34.12 -7.38 28.51
N LEU A 410 -35.00 -6.72 27.74
CA LEU A 410 -35.68 -5.48 28.12
C LEU A 410 -36.93 -5.66 29.02
N ILE A 411 -37.45 -6.89 29.19
CA ILE A 411 -38.67 -7.20 29.97
C ILE A 411 -38.40 -8.13 31.14
#